data_AF-A0A163FQX5-F1
#
_entry.id   AF-A0A163FQX5-F1
#
_cell.length_a   1.000
_cell.length_b   1.000
_cell.length_c   1.000
_cell.angle_alpha   90.00
_cell.angle_beta   90.00
_cell.angle_gamma   90.00
#
_symmetry.space_group_name_H-M   'P 1'
#
loop_
_entity.id
_entity.type
_entity.pdbx_description
1 polymer ?
#
loop_
_entity_poly.entity_id
_entity_poly.type
_entity_poly.pdbx_seq_one_letter_code
_entity_poly.pdbx_strand_id
1 'polypeptide(L)'
;MSSDPLTPDVSARICRHMNGDHAEAVMNYARYYGGIKDPQTAKMILITSETMELEVDGDALEIKFDHTLTDSEDAHHTLVAMLKAMPKSSG
;
A
#
# COMPACT_ATOMS: atom_id res chain seq x y z
N MET A 1 21.16 -4.29 -12.10
CA MET A 1 20.99 -4.36 -10.64
C MET A 1 19.82 -5.30 -10.41
N SER A 2 19.97 -6.28 -9.53
CA SER A 2 18.96 -7.33 -9.36
C SER A 2 17.79 -6.73 -8.60
N SER A 3 16.70 -6.48 -9.31
CA SER A 3 15.41 -6.28 -8.67
C SER A 3 15.05 -7.65 -8.05
N ASP A 4 14.87 -7.67 -6.73
CA ASP A 4 14.52 -8.87 -5.97
C ASP A 4 13.03 -9.18 -6.16
N PRO A 5 12.67 -10.37 -6.67
CA PRO A 5 11.29 -10.72 -6.95
C PRO A 5 10.43 -10.47 -5.72
N LEU A 6 9.16 -10.09 -5.96
CA LEU A 6 8.21 -9.72 -4.91
C LEU A 6 7.84 -10.96 -4.06
N THR A 7 8.77 -11.36 -3.21
CA THR A 7 8.66 -12.52 -2.33
C THR A 7 7.94 -12.14 -1.04
N PRO A 8 7.48 -13.13 -0.25
CA PRO A 8 6.87 -12.89 1.07
C PRO A 8 7.78 -12.09 2.02
N ASP A 9 9.11 -12.23 1.91
CA ASP A 9 10.06 -11.49 2.75
C ASP A 9 10.14 -10.02 2.33
N VAL A 10 10.27 -9.75 1.02
CA VAL A 10 10.29 -8.41 0.46
C VAL A 10 8.99 -7.66 0.77
N SER A 11 7.85 -8.30 0.56
CA SER A 11 6.54 -7.73 0.89
C SER A 11 6.42 -7.40 2.37
N ALA A 12 6.82 -8.28 3.28
CA ALA A 12 6.84 -7.99 4.72
C ALA A 12 7.72 -6.78 5.07
N ARG A 13 8.88 -6.62 4.41
CA ARG A 13 9.75 -5.44 4.58
C ARG A 13 9.09 -4.15 4.07
N ILE A 14 8.42 -4.20 2.92
CA ILE A 14 7.65 -3.08 2.37
C ILE A 14 6.52 -2.70 3.33
N CYS A 15 5.72 -3.66 3.79
CA CYS A 15 4.63 -3.43 4.73
C CYS A 15 5.14 -2.76 6.01
N ARG A 16 6.26 -3.23 6.57
CA ARG A 16 6.84 -2.64 7.78
C ARG A 16 7.33 -1.21 7.58
N HIS A 17 7.94 -0.91 6.44
CA HIS A 17 8.35 0.45 6.09
C HIS A 17 7.13 1.37 5.87
N MET A 18 6.15 0.91 5.10
CA MET A 18 4.92 1.66 4.84
C MET A 18 4.15 1.97 6.13
N ASN A 19 4.06 1.01 7.04
CA ASN A 19 3.38 1.22 8.33
C ASN A 19 4.14 2.13 9.29
N GLY A 20 5.47 2.25 9.14
CA GLY A 20 6.31 3.07 10.03
C GLY A 20 6.50 4.50 9.51
N ASP A 21 7.02 4.61 8.29
CA ASP A 21 7.38 5.89 7.67
C ASP A 21 6.20 6.53 6.92
N HIS A 22 5.22 5.73 6.50
CA HIS A 22 4.12 6.17 5.63
C HIS A 22 2.73 5.75 6.14
N ALA A 23 2.52 5.68 7.45
CA ALA A 23 1.23 5.29 8.04
C ALA A 23 0.05 6.15 7.51
N GLU A 24 0.27 7.44 7.30
CA GLU A 24 -0.73 8.33 6.69
C GLU A 24 -1.07 7.92 5.25
N ALA A 25 -0.10 7.43 4.47
CA ALA A 25 -0.37 6.96 3.12
C ALA A 25 -1.30 5.74 3.11
N VAL A 26 -1.05 4.80 4.02
CA VAL A 26 -1.86 3.60 4.23
C VAL A 26 -3.32 3.98 4.54
N MET A 27 -3.53 4.98 5.41
CA MET A 27 -4.86 5.54 5.67
C MET A 27 -5.47 6.16 4.43
N ASN A 28 -4.71 6.96 3.67
CA ASN A 28 -5.22 7.56 2.43
C ASN A 28 -5.63 6.49 1.41
N TYR A 29 -4.89 5.38 1.30
CA TYR A 29 -5.29 4.28 0.43
C TYR A 29 -6.60 3.64 0.86
N ALA A 30 -6.76 3.35 2.15
CA ALA A 30 -8.00 2.84 2.71
C ALA A 30 -9.19 3.78 2.45
N ARG A 31 -8.97 5.10 2.50
CA ARG A 31 -10.02 6.09 2.22
C ARG A 31 -10.40 6.14 0.76
N TYR A 32 -9.40 6.28 -0.09
CA TYR A 32 -9.61 6.56 -1.51
C TYR A 32 -9.93 5.30 -2.31
N TYR A 33 -9.16 4.24 -2.13
CA TYR A 33 -9.32 2.98 -2.84
C TYR A 33 -10.26 2.03 -2.10
N GLY A 34 -10.24 2.04 -0.76
CA GLY A 34 -11.15 1.25 0.06
C GLY A 34 -12.55 1.85 0.25
N GLY A 35 -12.75 3.11 -0.11
CA GLY A 35 -14.02 3.81 0.09
C GLY A 35 -14.36 4.07 1.56
N ILE A 36 -13.41 3.92 2.49
CA ILE A 36 -13.62 4.16 3.92
C ILE A 36 -13.62 5.66 4.20
N LYS A 37 -14.75 6.24 4.62
CA LYS A 37 -14.82 7.71 4.81
C LYS A 37 -13.85 8.22 5.89
N ASP A 38 -13.75 7.53 7.02
CA ASP A 38 -12.96 7.99 8.17
C ASP A 38 -12.35 6.80 8.94
N PRO A 39 -11.28 6.19 8.41
CA PRO A 39 -10.57 5.13 9.12
C PRO A 39 -9.82 5.74 10.30
N GLN A 40 -10.00 5.16 11.50
CA GLN A 40 -9.24 5.54 12.69
C GLN A 40 -7.86 4.89 12.68
N THR A 41 -7.76 3.68 12.14
CA THR A 41 -6.50 2.94 12.04
C THR A 41 -6.40 2.26 10.68
N ALA A 42 -5.24 2.33 10.04
CA ALA A 42 -4.96 1.60 8.81
C ALA A 42 -3.53 1.06 8.84
N LYS A 43 -3.35 -0.21 8.47
CA LYS A 43 -2.06 -0.88 8.41
C LYS A 43 -1.99 -1.76 7.18
N MET A 44 -0.89 -1.73 6.46
CA MET A 44 -0.60 -2.69 5.41
C MET A 44 -0.19 -4.02 6.03
N ILE A 45 -0.94 -5.07 5.72
CA ILE A 45 -0.73 -6.42 6.26
C ILE A 45 -0.04 -7.30 5.23
N LEU A 46 -0.42 -7.19 3.96
CA LEU A 46 0.23 -7.92 2.87
C LEU A 46 0.28 -7.07 1.61
N ILE A 47 1.31 -7.26 0.82
CA ILE A 47 1.37 -6.77 -0.56
C ILE A 47 1.83 -7.92 -1.45
N THR A 48 1.08 -8.16 -2.52
CA THR A 48 1.36 -9.16 -3.53
C THR A 48 1.55 -8.48 -4.89
N SER A 49 1.93 -9.25 -5.89
CA SER A 49 2.11 -8.74 -7.25
C SER A 49 0.81 -8.24 -7.87
N GLU A 50 -0.35 -8.70 -7.39
CA GLU A 50 -1.65 -8.39 -7.99
C GLU A 50 -2.52 -7.54 -7.06
N THR A 51 -2.36 -7.70 -5.75
CA THR A 51 -3.24 -7.10 -4.74
C THR A 51 -2.45 -6.61 -3.53
N MET A 52 -3.03 -5.65 -2.82
CA MET A 52 -2.54 -5.12 -1.55
C MET A 52 -3.63 -5.29 -0.50
N GLU A 53 -3.26 -5.90 0.62
CA GLU A 53 -4.13 -6.06 1.78
C GLU A 53 -3.80 -5.00 2.84
N LEU A 54 -4.85 -4.30 3.28
CA LEU A 54 -4.82 -3.31 4.33
C LEU A 54 -5.79 -3.75 5.43
N GLU A 55 -5.36 -3.70 6.68
CA GLU A 55 -6.24 -3.81 7.84
C GLU A 55 -6.65 -2.40 8.25
N VAL A 56 -7.95 -2.13 8.25
CA VAL A 56 -8.52 -0.82 8.52
C VAL A 56 -9.58 -0.96 9.59
N ASP A 57 -9.35 -0.38 10.78
CA ASP A 57 -10.27 -0.51 11.93
C ASP A 57 -10.60 -1.97 12.33
N GLY A 58 -9.75 -2.92 11.94
CA GLY A 58 -9.95 -4.36 12.16
C GLY A 58 -10.61 -5.10 10.98
N ASP A 59 -11.02 -4.40 9.93
CA ASP A 59 -11.50 -4.98 8.69
C ASP A 59 -10.36 -5.17 7.68
N ALA A 60 -10.27 -6.37 7.11
CA ALA A 60 -9.31 -6.66 6.04
C ALA A 60 -9.87 -6.16 4.69
N LEU A 61 -9.13 -5.28 4.05
CA LEU A 61 -9.45 -4.66 2.77
C LEU A 61 -8.42 -5.08 1.74
N GLU A 62 -8.87 -5.66 0.63
CA GLU A 62 -8.04 -5.98 -0.52
C GLU A 62 -8.22 -4.93 -1.62
N ILE A 63 -7.12 -4.36 -2.10
CA ILE A 63 -7.07 -3.42 -3.23
C ILE A 63 -6.27 -4.08 -4.35
N LYS A 64 -6.88 -4.20 -5.53
CA LYS A 64 -6.17 -4.70 -6.72
C LYS A 64 -5.39 -3.59 -7.40
N PHE A 65 -4.17 -3.92 -7.83
CA PHE A 65 -3.38 -3.01 -8.66
C PHE A 65 -3.90 -3.02 -10.11
N ASP A 66 -3.71 -1.90 -10.80
CA ASP A 66 -4.05 -1.76 -12.23
C ASP A 66 -3.08 -2.56 -13.12
N HIS A 67 -1.90 -2.88 -12.59
CA HIS A 67 -0.90 -3.72 -13.24
C HIS A 67 -0.26 -4.70 -12.24
N THR A 68 0.33 -5.77 -12.77
CA THR A 68 1.05 -6.75 -11.95
C THR A 68 2.44 -6.21 -11.59
N LEU A 69 2.70 -6.06 -10.30
CA LEU A 69 4.02 -5.69 -9.80
C LEU A 69 5.01 -6.81 -10.09
N THR A 70 6.08 -6.48 -10.80
CA THR A 70 7.14 -7.43 -11.14
C THR A 70 8.16 -7.58 -10.01
N ASP A 71 8.40 -6.50 -9.27
CA ASP A 71 9.50 -6.45 -8.31
C ASP A 71 9.28 -5.43 -7.19
N SER A 72 10.15 -5.48 -6.18
CA SER A 72 10.19 -4.54 -5.05
C SER A 72 10.24 -3.06 -5.48
N GLU A 73 11.06 -2.73 -6.48
CA GLU A 73 11.15 -1.38 -7.02
C GLU A 73 9.83 -0.96 -7.66
N ASP A 74 9.22 -1.84 -8.48
CA ASP A 74 7.95 -1.55 -9.15
C ASP A 74 6.81 -1.36 -8.13
N ALA A 75 6.77 -2.18 -7.08
CA ALA A 75 5.84 -2.02 -5.96
C ALA A 75 5.97 -0.65 -5.31
N HIS A 76 7.20 -0.25 -4.97
CA HIS A 76 7.43 1.05 -4.35
C HIS A 76 7.07 2.21 -5.29
N HIS A 77 7.44 2.13 -6.57
CA HIS A 77 7.10 3.12 -7.57
C HIS A 77 5.58 3.26 -7.75
N THR A 78 4.86 2.14 -7.79
CA THR A 78 3.41 2.09 -7.92
C THR A 78 2.72 2.72 -6.71
N LEU A 79 3.13 2.35 -5.49
CA LEU A 79 2.61 2.95 -4.27
C LEU A 79 2.83 4.46 -4.26
N VAL A 80 4.04 4.93 -4.57
CA VAL A 80 4.35 6.36 -4.64
C VAL A 80 3.53 7.07 -5.72
N ALA A 81 3.30 6.42 -6.86
CA ALA A 81 2.46 6.96 -7.93
C ALA A 81 0.98 7.10 -7.49
N MET A 82 0.42 6.06 -6.84
CA MET A 82 -0.93 6.10 -6.26
C MET A 82 -1.05 7.21 -5.21
N LEU A 83 -0.04 7.35 -4.34
CA LEU A 83 0.05 8.44 -3.35
C LEU A 83 0.08 9.83 -3.97
N LYS A 84 0.79 9.99 -5.08
CA LYS A 84 0.88 11.25 -5.81
C LYS A 84 -0.38 11.56 -6.62
N ALA A 85 -1.08 10.53 -7.09
CA ALA A 85 -2.34 10.65 -7.81
C ALA A 85 -3.49 11.09 -6.89
N MET A 86 -3.44 10.69 -5.61
CA MET A 86 -4.32 11.25 -4.60
C MET A 86 -4.00 12.74 -4.42
N PRO A 87 -5.02 13.62 -4.37
CA PRO A 87 -4.78 15.03 -4.08
C PRO A 87 -4.12 15.10 -2.71
N LYS A 88 -2.89 15.63 -2.64
CA LYS A 88 -2.32 16.04 -1.36
C LYS A 88 -3.36 16.97 -0.76
N SER A 89 -3.96 16.55 0.35
CA SER A 89 -4.74 17.44 1.18
C SER A 89 -3.73 18.41 1.76
N SER A 90 -3.43 19.45 0.99
CA SER A 90 -2.65 20.61 1.41
C SER A 90 -3.48 21.27 2.51
N GLY A 91 -3.17 20.93 3.76
CA GLY A 91 -3.54 21.73 4.92
C GLY A 91 -2.71 23.01 4.93
#